data_AF-A0A6M0G417-F1
#
_entry.id   AF-A0A6M0G417-F1
#
_cell.length_a   1.000
_cell.length_b   1.000
_cell.length_c   1.000
_cell.angle_alpha   90.00
_cell.angle_beta   90.00
_cell.angle_gamma   90.00
#
_symmetry.space_group_name_H-M   'P 1'
#
loop_
_entity.id
_entity.type
_entity.pdbx_description
1 polymer ?
#
loop_
_entity_poly.entity_id
_entity_poly.type
_entity_poly.pdbx_seq_one_letter_code
_entity_poly.pdbx_strand_id
1 'polypeptide(L)'
;MTVPDSTPSSKASSITKRLVSIDLLRGLVMLLMALDHVRGFFSNPGFNPLNIDQSNLPLFFTRWVTHLCAPSFILLVGISAYLALQRKTNKKELSRFLLIRGVWLIFLDLIVISLAWTFYPGILIMGVLWVIGWSMIILAALIHLPLRRIAIIGIMLIVGHNLFDGVQAENFGSLNWFWSFLHEGAMFRPFPGIRIFLGYPLIPWVGVTAVGYALGKVFSWEKNQRLGLLRNLGCGLIGSFLVIRGINIYGDPQPWSWQSNVTKTILSFINCHKYPPSLTFLLITLGLALLLLYFLEKKRLRLLKPLSIFGQVPLFFYIIHLWLIHLAAIVLALPKYGLGAVILPYLSKSAMPADYGYSLHHVYLIWLMILIILYPLCYWFAHYKSQHKYWWLSYL
;
A
#
# COMPACT_ATOMS: atom_id res chain seq x y z
N MET A 1 2.85 -68.47 -10.75
CA MET A 1 2.44 -67.37 -11.64
C MET A 1 1.99 -66.21 -10.77
N THR A 2 2.87 -65.25 -10.57
CA THR A 2 2.70 -64.08 -9.71
C THR A 2 2.06 -62.95 -10.52
N VAL A 3 0.89 -62.49 -10.06
CA VAL A 3 0.20 -61.32 -10.60
C VAL A 3 0.94 -60.06 -10.15
N PRO A 4 1.33 -59.13 -11.04
CA PRO A 4 2.04 -57.93 -10.63
C PRO A 4 1.06 -56.87 -10.10
N ASP A 5 1.34 -56.40 -8.88
CA ASP A 5 0.74 -55.23 -8.25
C ASP A 5 1.02 -53.97 -9.07
N SER A 6 -0.05 -53.35 -9.58
CA SER A 6 0.01 -52.00 -10.16
C SER A 6 -0.19 -50.98 -9.04
N THR A 7 0.92 -50.51 -8.49
CA THR A 7 0.90 -49.35 -7.58
C THR A 7 0.52 -48.09 -8.37
N PRO A 8 -0.51 -47.32 -7.97
CA PRO A 8 -0.79 -46.04 -8.59
C PRO A 8 0.31 -45.05 -8.21
N SER A 9 1.03 -44.56 -9.23
CA SER A 9 1.93 -43.42 -9.17
C SER A 9 1.20 -42.21 -8.57
N SER A 10 1.38 -42.00 -7.27
CA SER A 10 0.98 -40.76 -6.62
C SER A 10 1.94 -39.66 -7.09
N LYS A 11 1.53 -38.92 -8.12
CA LYS A 11 2.10 -37.59 -8.38
C LYS A 11 1.87 -36.75 -7.13
N ALA A 12 2.87 -36.71 -6.27
CA ALA A 12 2.91 -35.84 -5.11
C ALA A 12 2.62 -34.41 -5.56
N SER A 13 1.42 -33.91 -5.29
CA SER A 13 1.12 -32.50 -5.42
C SER A 13 2.04 -31.77 -4.45
N SER A 14 3.11 -31.13 -4.95
CA SER A 14 3.92 -30.25 -4.14
C SER A 14 3.04 -29.09 -3.70
N ILE A 15 2.41 -29.21 -2.53
CA ILE A 15 1.68 -28.13 -1.89
C ILE A 15 2.69 -27.00 -1.76
N THR A 16 2.54 -25.96 -2.58
CA THR A 16 3.43 -24.80 -2.59
C THR A 16 3.39 -24.21 -1.18
N LYS A 17 4.46 -24.41 -0.39
CA LYS A 17 4.52 -23.95 1.00
C LYS A 17 4.25 -22.45 1.02
N ARG A 18 3.24 -22.04 1.79
CA ARG A 18 2.88 -20.64 1.99
C ARG A 18 4.11 -19.84 2.42
N LEU A 19 4.39 -18.75 1.72
CA LEU A 19 5.59 -17.93 1.95
C LEU A 19 5.37 -16.99 3.13
N VAL A 20 5.80 -17.44 4.30
CA VAL A 20 5.62 -16.72 5.58
C VAL A 20 6.24 -15.31 5.54
N SER A 21 7.36 -15.10 4.84
CA SER A 21 8.01 -13.79 4.73
C SER A 21 7.12 -12.73 4.08
N ILE A 22 6.31 -13.12 3.10
CA ILE A 22 5.35 -12.21 2.43
C ILE A 22 4.25 -11.81 3.41
N ASP A 23 3.68 -12.75 4.15
CA ASP A 23 2.64 -12.45 5.13
C ASP A 23 3.19 -11.61 6.30
N LEU A 24 4.43 -11.85 6.74
CA LEU A 24 5.09 -11.02 7.74
C LEU A 24 5.29 -9.58 7.26
N LEU A 25 5.76 -9.38 6.02
CA LEU A 25 5.91 -8.02 5.48
C LEU A 25 4.54 -7.33 5.38
N ARG A 26 3.51 -8.01 4.86
CA ARG A 26 2.16 -7.43 4.81
C ARG A 26 1.71 -7.03 6.21
N GLY A 27 1.83 -7.92 7.20
CA GLY A 27 1.42 -7.65 8.57
C GLY A 27 2.15 -6.48 9.23
N LEU A 28 3.47 -6.38 9.02
CA LEU A 28 4.26 -5.22 9.48
C LEU A 28 3.74 -3.93 8.86
N VAL A 29 3.53 -3.94 7.55
CA VAL A 29 3.04 -2.78 6.82
C VAL A 29 1.62 -2.39 7.25
N MET A 30 0.76 -3.36 7.57
CA MET A 30 -0.57 -3.08 8.12
C MET A 30 -0.54 -2.36 9.46
N LEU A 31 0.38 -2.76 10.32
CA LEU A 31 0.60 -2.13 11.61
C LEU A 31 1.04 -0.67 11.44
N LEU A 32 1.93 -0.38 10.49
CA LEU A 32 2.35 0.98 10.15
C LEU A 32 1.23 1.80 9.49
N MET A 33 0.46 1.20 8.60
CA MET A 33 -0.69 1.86 7.96
C MET A 33 -1.74 2.27 9.00
N ALA A 34 -2.06 1.38 9.95
CA ALA A 34 -2.97 1.69 11.04
C ALA A 34 -2.45 2.84 11.89
N LEU A 35 -1.13 2.95 12.11
CA LEU A 35 -0.54 4.10 12.81
C LEU A 35 -0.76 5.40 12.04
N ASP A 36 -0.60 5.39 10.71
CA ASP A 36 -0.84 6.57 9.88
C ASP A 36 -2.30 7.04 9.99
N HIS A 37 -3.25 6.11 9.95
CA HIS A 37 -4.67 6.40 10.02
C HIS A 37 -5.08 6.86 11.43
N VAL A 38 -4.62 6.20 12.50
CA VAL A 38 -4.86 6.66 13.88
C VAL A 38 -4.30 8.07 14.06
N ARG A 39 -3.05 8.34 13.65
CA ARG A 39 -2.51 9.71 13.66
C ARG A 39 -3.41 10.66 12.85
N GLY A 40 -3.87 10.22 11.68
CA GLY A 40 -4.78 10.93 10.80
C GLY A 40 -6.10 11.32 11.45
N PHE A 41 -6.71 10.48 12.28
CA PHE A 41 -7.97 10.80 12.97
C PHE A 41 -7.76 11.56 14.28
N PHE A 42 -6.74 11.19 15.06
CA PHE A 42 -6.59 11.65 16.44
C PHE A 42 -5.64 12.83 16.63
N SER A 43 -4.82 13.20 15.65
CA SER A 43 -3.95 14.39 15.77
C SER A 43 -4.44 15.53 14.89
N ASN A 44 -4.24 16.77 15.34
CA ASN A 44 -4.47 17.97 14.52
C ASN A 44 -3.36 19.01 14.77
N PRO A 45 -2.12 18.76 14.29
CA PRO A 45 -1.03 19.71 14.49
C PRO A 45 -1.24 21.05 13.76
N GLY A 46 -2.23 21.16 12.85
CA GLY A 46 -2.44 22.36 12.03
C GLY A 46 -1.47 22.52 10.85
N PHE A 47 -0.51 21.60 10.70
CA PHE A 47 0.50 21.62 9.65
C PHE A 47 0.81 20.21 9.11
N ASN A 48 1.49 20.14 7.97
CA ASN A 48 1.94 18.87 7.42
C ASN A 48 3.03 18.26 8.33
N PRO A 49 2.87 17.04 8.87
CA PRO A 49 3.87 16.40 9.74
C PRO A 49 5.29 16.26 9.14
N LEU A 50 5.44 16.39 7.82
CA LEU A 50 6.73 16.40 7.12
C LEU A 50 7.29 17.80 6.86
N ASN A 51 6.60 18.86 7.30
CA ASN A 51 7.13 20.22 7.25
C ASN A 51 8.31 20.34 8.22
N ILE A 52 9.50 20.60 7.68
CA ILE A 52 10.77 20.57 8.42
C ILE A 52 10.91 21.75 9.38
N ASP A 53 10.18 22.84 9.13
CA ASP A 53 10.21 24.05 9.95
C ASP A 53 9.29 23.96 11.16
N GLN A 54 8.16 23.28 11.00
CA GLN A 54 7.11 23.22 12.03
C GLN A 54 7.07 21.88 12.79
N SER A 55 7.53 20.80 12.17
CA SER A 55 7.48 19.47 12.77
C SER A 55 8.65 19.21 13.73
N ASN A 56 8.52 18.12 14.50
CA ASN A 56 9.57 17.59 15.36
C ASN A 56 9.97 16.18 14.89
N LEU A 57 11.13 15.71 15.36
CA LEU A 57 11.68 14.41 14.97
C LEU A 57 10.68 13.25 15.17
N PRO A 58 10.05 13.09 16.35
CA PRO A 58 9.07 12.03 16.54
C PRO A 58 7.94 12.05 15.51
N LEU A 59 7.27 13.20 15.35
CA LEU A 59 6.11 13.34 14.45
C LEU A 59 6.50 13.15 12.98
N PHE A 60 7.65 13.69 12.56
CA PHE A 60 8.21 13.49 11.23
C PHE A 60 8.40 12.01 10.95
N PHE A 61 9.10 11.28 11.82
CA PHE A 61 9.36 9.85 11.61
C PHE A 61 8.10 8.99 11.72
N THR A 62 7.13 9.36 12.57
CA THR A 62 5.80 8.72 12.57
C THR A 62 5.14 8.79 11.19
N ARG A 63 5.24 9.94 10.49
CA ARG A 63 4.65 10.11 9.16
C ARG A 63 5.51 9.54 8.04
N TRP A 64 6.83 9.58 8.19
CA TRP A 64 7.78 9.15 7.16
C TRP A 64 7.86 7.62 7.08
N VAL A 65 7.93 6.90 8.21
CA VAL A 65 8.01 5.43 8.21
C VAL A 65 6.79 4.78 7.55
N THR A 66 5.61 5.42 7.64
CA THR A 66 4.38 4.92 7.00
C THR A 66 4.37 5.11 5.49
N HIS A 67 5.34 5.84 4.90
CA HIS A 67 5.53 5.89 3.44
C HIS A 67 5.81 4.52 2.84
N LEU A 68 6.36 3.60 3.63
CA LEU A 68 6.59 2.22 3.21
C LEU A 68 5.31 1.49 2.78
N CYS A 69 4.13 1.94 3.22
CA CYS A 69 2.92 1.14 3.12
C CYS A 69 2.41 0.91 1.70
N ALA A 70 2.10 1.98 0.97
CA ALA A 70 1.52 1.86 -0.37
C ALA A 70 2.45 1.14 -1.36
N PRO A 71 3.76 1.49 -1.47
CA PRO A 71 4.70 0.79 -2.34
C PRO A 71 4.82 -0.70 -2.02
N SER A 72 4.89 -1.05 -0.73
CA SER A 72 4.98 -2.45 -0.31
C SER A 72 3.72 -3.24 -0.68
N PHE A 73 2.52 -2.71 -0.42
CA PHE A 73 1.29 -3.41 -0.80
C PHE A 73 1.17 -3.61 -2.31
N ILE A 74 1.44 -2.57 -3.09
CA ILE A 74 1.30 -2.60 -4.55
C ILE A 74 2.33 -3.55 -5.18
N LEU A 75 3.58 -3.54 -4.69
CA LEU A 75 4.60 -4.53 -5.08
C LEU A 75 4.17 -5.96 -4.75
N LEU A 76 3.65 -6.17 -3.53
CA LEU A 76 3.20 -7.47 -3.07
C LEU A 76 1.96 -7.98 -3.82
N VAL A 77 1.09 -7.09 -4.33
CA VAL A 77 -0.02 -7.46 -5.21
C VAL A 77 0.52 -8.13 -6.48
N GLY A 78 1.53 -7.52 -7.12
CA GLY A 78 2.21 -8.10 -8.28
C GLY A 78 2.82 -9.48 -7.98
N ILE A 79 3.61 -9.59 -6.91
CA ILE A 79 4.23 -10.86 -6.47
C ILE A 79 3.15 -11.92 -6.25
N SER A 80 2.05 -11.55 -5.59
CA SER A 80 0.95 -12.45 -5.27
C SER A 80 0.22 -12.93 -6.51
N ALA A 81 0.08 -12.09 -7.54
CA ALA A 81 -0.52 -12.45 -8.81
C ALA A 81 0.33 -13.49 -9.57
N TYR A 82 1.67 -13.38 -9.55
CA TYR A 82 2.53 -14.41 -10.13
C TYR A 82 2.42 -15.73 -9.36
N LEU A 83 2.44 -15.68 -8.03
CA LEU A 83 2.27 -16.88 -7.21
C LEU A 83 0.88 -17.50 -7.36
N ALA A 84 -0.14 -16.70 -7.65
CA ALA A 84 -1.47 -17.19 -7.99
C ALA A 84 -1.46 -17.94 -9.32
N LEU A 85 -0.69 -17.47 -10.33
CA LEU A 85 -0.53 -18.20 -11.59
C LEU A 85 -0.03 -19.63 -11.37
N GLN A 86 0.91 -19.84 -10.45
CA GLN A 86 1.47 -21.16 -10.14
C GLN A 86 0.45 -22.15 -9.55
N ARG A 87 -0.69 -21.65 -9.05
CA ARG A 87 -1.78 -22.45 -8.50
C ARG A 87 -2.98 -22.57 -9.45
N LYS A 88 -2.92 -21.91 -10.62
CA LYS A 88 -4.02 -21.81 -11.59
C LYS A 88 -3.66 -22.61 -12.83
N THR A 89 -4.69 -23.07 -13.54
CA THR A 89 -4.48 -23.96 -14.70
C THR A 89 -3.90 -23.19 -15.89
N ASN A 90 -4.29 -21.92 -16.09
CA ASN A 90 -3.81 -21.10 -17.19
C ASN A 90 -3.88 -19.59 -16.92
N LYS A 91 -3.28 -18.80 -17.81
CA LYS A 91 -3.28 -17.33 -17.76
C LYS A 91 -4.66 -16.70 -17.90
N LYS A 92 -5.59 -17.31 -18.65
CA LYS A 92 -6.96 -16.78 -18.83
C LYS A 92 -7.72 -16.80 -17.50
N GLU A 93 -7.57 -17.88 -16.73
CA GLU A 93 -8.16 -17.99 -15.40
C GLU A 93 -7.60 -16.94 -14.43
N LEU A 94 -6.28 -16.70 -14.47
CA LEU A 94 -5.66 -15.62 -13.70
C LEU A 94 -6.16 -14.25 -14.16
N SER A 95 -6.24 -13.99 -15.47
CA SER A 95 -6.73 -12.72 -16.03
C SER A 95 -8.14 -12.42 -15.53
N ARG A 96 -9.06 -13.38 -15.65
CA ARG A 96 -10.43 -13.26 -15.13
C ARG A 96 -10.45 -13.00 -13.62
N PHE A 97 -9.64 -13.71 -12.85
CA PHE A 97 -9.54 -13.49 -11.40
C PHE A 97 -9.07 -12.07 -11.06
N LEU A 98 -8.03 -11.58 -11.75
CA LEU A 98 -7.50 -10.23 -11.55
C LEU A 98 -8.52 -9.16 -11.94
N LEU A 99 -9.26 -9.34 -13.05
CA LEU A 99 -10.30 -8.42 -13.49
C LEU A 99 -11.43 -8.32 -12.45
N ILE A 100 -12.03 -9.45 -12.07
CA ILE A 100 -13.16 -9.47 -11.13
C ILE A 100 -12.73 -8.89 -9.78
N ARG A 101 -11.56 -9.31 -9.29
CA ARG A 101 -11.04 -8.81 -8.02
C ARG A 101 -10.67 -7.32 -8.09
N GLY A 102 -10.15 -6.86 -9.22
CA GLY A 102 -9.82 -5.45 -9.43
C GLY A 102 -11.07 -4.56 -9.39
N VAL A 103 -12.13 -4.94 -10.11
CA VAL A 103 -13.43 -4.25 -10.09
C VAL A 103 -14.02 -4.25 -8.68
N TRP A 104 -13.94 -5.39 -7.97
CA TRP A 104 -14.41 -5.48 -6.59
C TRP A 104 -13.66 -4.53 -5.64
N LEU A 105 -12.35 -4.39 -5.79
CA LEU A 105 -11.56 -3.46 -4.98
C LEU A 105 -11.90 -1.99 -5.27
N ILE A 106 -12.15 -1.64 -6.54
CA ILE A 106 -12.60 -0.29 -6.92
C ILE A 106 -13.96 0.01 -6.26
N PHE A 107 -14.90 -0.93 -6.31
CA PHE A 107 -16.20 -0.79 -5.65
C PHE A 107 -16.05 -0.60 -4.13
N LEU A 108 -15.24 -1.43 -3.48
CA LEU A 108 -15.00 -1.32 -2.05
C LEU A 108 -14.36 0.03 -1.66
N ASP A 109 -13.41 0.52 -2.45
CA ASP A 109 -12.74 1.80 -2.19
C ASP A 109 -13.72 2.97 -2.27
N LEU A 110 -14.48 3.05 -3.37
CA LEU A 110 -15.40 4.14 -3.64
C LEU A 110 -16.61 4.16 -2.69
N ILE A 111 -17.09 2.99 -2.27
CA ILE A 111 -18.31 2.91 -1.45
C ILE A 111 -17.96 2.72 0.02
N VAL A 112 -17.28 1.63 0.36
CA VAL A 112 -17.08 1.22 1.76
C VAL A 112 -15.99 2.06 2.42
N ILE A 113 -14.86 2.25 1.76
CA ILE A 113 -13.69 2.92 2.35
C ILE A 113 -13.86 4.45 2.32
N SER A 114 -14.39 5.01 1.25
CA SER A 114 -14.72 6.44 1.18
C SER A 114 -15.71 6.85 2.27
N LEU A 115 -16.74 6.01 2.49
CA LEU A 115 -17.65 6.19 3.62
C LEU A 115 -16.91 6.03 4.95
N ALA A 116 -16.12 4.97 5.14
CA ALA A 116 -15.37 4.76 6.38
C ALA A 116 -14.45 5.94 6.77
N TRP A 117 -13.91 6.65 5.78
CA TRP A 117 -13.05 7.82 5.99
C TRP A 117 -13.80 9.08 6.47
N THR A 118 -15.06 9.26 6.05
CA THR A 118 -15.76 10.55 6.16
C THR A 118 -17.11 10.48 6.87
N PHE A 119 -17.75 9.31 6.93
CA PHE A 119 -19.17 9.12 7.26
C PHE A 119 -20.10 10.07 6.47
N TYR A 120 -19.65 10.50 5.29
CA TYR A 120 -20.38 11.41 4.43
C TYR A 120 -20.38 10.86 2.98
N PRO A 121 -21.55 10.46 2.44
CA PRO A 121 -21.62 9.77 1.15
C PRO A 121 -21.26 10.67 -0.05
N GLY A 122 -21.25 12.00 0.12
CA GLY A 122 -20.91 12.94 -0.95
C GLY A 122 -19.41 13.14 -1.18
N ILE A 123 -18.54 12.45 -0.45
CA ILE A 123 -17.09 12.47 -0.70
C ILE A 123 -16.64 11.07 -1.10
N LEU A 124 -16.18 10.93 -2.34
CA LEU A 124 -15.54 9.71 -2.84
C LEU A 124 -14.03 9.93 -2.85
N ILE A 125 -13.29 8.96 -2.32
CA ILE A 125 -11.83 8.97 -2.30
C ILE A 125 -11.38 7.85 -3.23
N MET A 126 -10.62 8.20 -4.27
CA MET A 126 -9.90 7.23 -5.09
C MET A 126 -8.53 6.99 -4.43
N GLY A 127 -8.56 6.05 -3.49
CA GLY A 127 -7.48 5.74 -2.57
C GLY A 127 -6.59 4.58 -3.03
N VAL A 128 -5.95 3.93 -2.06
CA VAL A 128 -4.99 2.85 -2.33
C VAL A 128 -5.68 1.57 -2.86
N LEU A 129 -6.92 1.25 -2.45
CA LEU A 129 -7.59 0.08 -3.02
C LEU A 129 -8.06 0.35 -4.46
N TRP A 130 -8.45 1.58 -4.77
CA TRP A 130 -8.80 1.98 -6.13
C TRP A 130 -7.63 1.77 -7.09
N VAL A 131 -6.43 2.26 -6.74
CA VAL A 131 -5.25 2.10 -7.60
C VAL A 131 -4.77 0.65 -7.68
N ILE A 132 -4.90 -0.12 -6.60
CA ILE A 132 -4.64 -1.57 -6.62
C ILE A 132 -5.62 -2.25 -7.58
N GLY A 133 -6.90 -1.89 -7.54
CA GLY A 133 -7.94 -2.46 -8.41
C GLY A 133 -7.64 -2.25 -9.88
N TRP A 134 -7.34 -1.02 -10.29
CA TRP A 134 -6.91 -0.71 -11.65
C TRP A 134 -5.58 -1.38 -12.04
N SER A 135 -4.63 -1.43 -11.12
CA SER A 135 -3.36 -2.12 -11.36
C SER A 135 -3.57 -3.62 -11.62
N MET A 136 -4.52 -4.27 -10.94
CA MET A 136 -4.89 -5.66 -11.20
C MET A 136 -5.57 -5.83 -12.57
N ILE A 137 -6.47 -4.91 -12.94
CA ILE A 137 -7.14 -4.91 -14.25
C ILE A 137 -6.12 -4.77 -15.38
N ILE A 138 -5.20 -3.82 -15.29
CA ILE A 138 -4.15 -3.62 -16.30
C ILE A 138 -3.21 -4.83 -16.32
N LEU A 139 -2.82 -5.34 -15.14
CA LEU A 139 -1.99 -6.55 -15.06
C LEU A 139 -2.68 -7.74 -15.73
N ALA A 140 -4.01 -7.87 -15.63
CA ALA A 140 -4.78 -8.94 -16.27
C ALA A 140 -4.60 -8.99 -17.79
N ALA A 141 -4.36 -7.84 -18.44
CA ALA A 141 -3.96 -7.77 -19.84
C ALA A 141 -2.45 -8.05 -20.00
N LEU A 142 -1.61 -7.42 -19.17
CA LEU A 142 -0.14 -7.54 -19.29
C LEU A 142 0.40 -8.97 -19.10
N ILE A 143 -0.25 -9.81 -18.28
CA ILE A 143 0.23 -11.19 -18.02
C ILE A 143 0.30 -12.05 -19.29
N HIS A 144 -0.39 -11.66 -20.37
CA HIS A 144 -0.32 -12.34 -21.66
C HIS A 144 1.00 -12.10 -22.40
N LEU A 145 1.72 -11.02 -22.07
CA LEU A 145 3.04 -10.75 -22.61
C LEU A 145 4.12 -11.66 -22.00
N PRO A 146 5.29 -11.82 -22.66
CA PRO A 146 6.46 -12.42 -22.04
C PRO A 146 6.88 -11.64 -20.79
N LEU A 147 7.30 -12.34 -19.73
CA LEU A 147 7.65 -11.76 -18.43
C LEU A 147 8.67 -10.60 -18.54
N ARG A 148 9.63 -10.71 -19.46
CA ARG A 148 10.63 -9.66 -19.73
C ARG A 148 9.96 -8.35 -20.18
N ARG A 149 8.95 -8.41 -21.05
CA ARG A 149 8.24 -7.21 -21.52
C ARG A 149 7.44 -6.56 -20.39
N ILE A 150 6.81 -7.36 -19.52
CA ILE A 150 6.10 -6.86 -18.34
C ILE A 150 7.07 -6.10 -17.41
N ALA A 151 8.25 -6.68 -17.17
CA ALA A 151 9.29 -6.02 -16.35
C ALA A 151 9.76 -4.70 -16.98
N ILE A 152 10.04 -4.70 -18.29
CA ILE A 152 10.49 -3.50 -19.02
C ILE A 152 9.43 -2.40 -18.96
N ILE A 153 8.17 -2.72 -19.27
CA ILE A 153 7.06 -1.76 -19.19
C ILE A 153 6.96 -1.18 -17.77
N GLY A 154 7.02 -2.04 -16.75
CA GLY A 154 6.94 -1.59 -15.36
C GLY A 154 8.09 -0.68 -14.96
N ILE A 155 9.32 -1.01 -15.35
CA ILE A 155 10.51 -0.18 -15.10
C ILE A 155 10.41 1.15 -15.84
N MET A 156 9.96 1.16 -17.10
CA MET A 156 9.76 2.40 -17.87
C MET A 156 8.74 3.32 -17.22
N LEU A 157 7.60 2.78 -16.75
CA LEU A 157 6.60 3.56 -16.03
C LEU A 157 7.15 4.12 -14.71
N ILE A 158 7.97 3.36 -13.97
CA ILE A 158 8.57 3.84 -12.72
C ILE A 158 9.65 4.88 -12.99
N VAL A 159 10.60 4.60 -13.88
CA VAL A 159 11.78 5.46 -14.10
C VAL A 159 11.42 6.69 -14.91
N GLY A 160 10.49 6.61 -15.86
CA GLY A 160 10.18 7.68 -16.79
C GLY A 160 9.05 8.62 -16.37
N HIS A 161 8.24 8.28 -15.37
CA HIS A 161 7.05 9.09 -15.08
C HIS A 161 7.37 10.54 -14.68
N ASN A 162 8.45 10.81 -13.94
CA ASN A 162 8.78 12.19 -13.56
C ASN A 162 9.20 13.08 -14.74
N LEU A 163 9.48 12.51 -15.93
CA LEU A 163 9.69 13.31 -17.15
C LEU A 163 8.40 14.05 -17.57
N PHE A 164 7.25 13.58 -17.10
CA PHE A 164 5.93 14.14 -17.43
C PHE A 164 5.40 15.10 -16.36
N ASP A 165 6.16 15.38 -15.29
CA ASP A 165 5.74 16.30 -14.21
C ASP A 165 5.47 17.74 -14.71
N GLY A 166 6.07 18.12 -15.86
CA GLY A 166 5.80 19.41 -16.52
C GLY A 166 4.51 19.45 -17.35
N VAL A 167 3.82 18.33 -17.53
CA VAL A 167 2.55 18.25 -18.25
C VAL A 167 1.41 18.30 -17.25
N GLN A 168 0.57 19.32 -17.34
CA GLN A 168 -0.57 19.53 -16.44
C GLN A 168 -1.87 19.09 -17.10
N ALA A 169 -2.82 18.59 -16.29
CA ALA A 169 -4.13 18.16 -16.77
C ALA A 169 -4.90 19.29 -17.46
N GLU A 170 -4.71 20.52 -17.02
CA GLU A 170 -5.33 21.72 -17.60
C GLU A 170 -5.00 21.90 -19.09
N ASN A 171 -3.81 21.44 -19.53
CA ASN A 171 -3.38 21.51 -20.93
C ASN A 171 -4.26 20.65 -21.87
N PHE A 172 -5.06 19.73 -21.33
CA PHE A 172 -5.92 18.82 -22.10
C PHE A 172 -7.38 19.27 -22.17
N GLY A 173 -7.74 20.43 -21.61
CA GLY A 173 -9.10 20.97 -21.66
C GLY A 173 -10.15 19.98 -21.11
N SER A 174 -11.09 19.56 -21.96
CA SER A 174 -12.15 18.60 -21.59
C SER A 174 -11.64 17.20 -21.27
N LEU A 175 -10.39 16.86 -21.61
CA LEU A 175 -9.74 15.58 -21.30
C LEU A 175 -8.82 15.66 -20.07
N ASN A 176 -8.90 16.74 -19.28
CA ASN A 176 -8.10 16.89 -18.06
C ASN A 176 -8.19 15.67 -17.11
N TRP A 177 -9.39 15.11 -16.94
CA TRP A 177 -9.67 13.97 -16.09
C TRP A 177 -8.84 12.74 -16.47
N PHE A 178 -8.54 12.56 -17.75
CA PHE A 178 -7.75 11.43 -18.23
C PHE A 178 -6.30 11.56 -17.78
N TRP A 179 -5.71 12.74 -17.91
CA TRP A 179 -4.35 12.99 -17.44
C TRP A 179 -4.24 12.92 -15.92
N SER A 180 -5.22 13.48 -15.19
CA SER A 180 -5.28 13.34 -13.73
C SER A 180 -5.31 11.87 -13.32
N PHE A 181 -6.17 11.05 -13.93
CA PHE A 181 -6.23 9.62 -13.60
C PHE A 181 -4.89 8.92 -13.83
N LEU A 182 -4.14 9.32 -14.85
CA LEU A 182 -2.86 8.72 -15.16
C LEU A 182 -1.72 9.22 -14.27
N HIS A 183 -1.62 10.52 -14.00
CA HIS A 183 -0.36 11.10 -13.52
C HIS A 183 -0.50 12.18 -12.44
N GLU A 184 -1.66 12.85 -12.34
CA GLU A 184 -1.83 14.03 -11.47
C GLU A 184 -2.98 13.86 -10.45
N GLY A 185 -2.73 14.20 -9.18
CA GLY A 185 -3.80 14.23 -8.16
C GLY A 185 -4.81 15.34 -8.44
N ALA A 186 -6.10 15.08 -8.23
CA ALA A 186 -7.15 16.04 -8.57
C ALA A 186 -8.34 15.98 -7.61
N MET A 187 -9.10 17.08 -7.52
CA MET A 187 -10.40 17.11 -6.87
C MET A 187 -11.48 17.45 -7.91
N PHE A 188 -12.31 16.48 -8.24
CA PHE A 188 -13.43 16.67 -9.16
C PHE A 188 -14.72 17.00 -8.42
N ARG A 189 -15.57 17.80 -9.07
CA ARG A 189 -16.92 18.17 -8.60
C ARG A 189 -17.93 17.91 -9.72
N PRO A 190 -18.24 16.65 -10.02
CA PRO A 190 -19.10 16.31 -11.16
C PRO A 190 -20.54 16.81 -10.98
N PHE A 191 -21.03 16.89 -9.73
CA PHE A 191 -22.38 17.35 -9.38
C PHE A 191 -22.38 18.12 -8.06
N PRO A 192 -23.39 18.97 -7.79
CA PRO A 192 -23.58 19.59 -6.48
C PRO A 192 -23.60 18.54 -5.36
N GLY A 193 -22.83 18.78 -4.29
CA GLY A 193 -22.74 17.87 -3.14
C GLY A 193 -21.82 16.65 -3.32
N ILE A 194 -21.33 16.37 -4.54
CA ILE A 194 -20.40 15.27 -4.81
C ILE A 194 -18.99 15.80 -5.07
N ARG A 195 -18.02 15.32 -4.28
CA ARG A 195 -16.59 15.58 -4.43
C ARG A 195 -15.85 14.28 -4.60
N ILE A 196 -14.99 14.21 -5.61
CA ILE A 196 -14.12 13.04 -5.85
C ILE A 196 -12.68 13.47 -5.65
N PHE A 197 -12.01 12.91 -4.66
CA PHE A 197 -10.60 13.14 -4.38
C PHE A 197 -9.75 12.01 -4.98
N LEU A 198 -8.95 12.33 -5.99
CA LEU A 198 -7.98 11.43 -6.58
C LEU A 198 -6.63 11.57 -5.89
N GLY A 199 -6.35 10.65 -4.97
CA GLY A 199 -5.09 10.63 -4.22
C GLY A 199 -4.01 9.73 -4.81
N TYR A 200 -4.37 8.76 -5.66
CA TYR A 200 -3.43 7.78 -6.22
C TYR A 200 -3.59 7.68 -7.74
N PRO A 201 -2.98 8.58 -8.54
CA PRO A 201 -2.97 8.46 -9.99
C PRO A 201 -2.28 7.16 -10.44
N LEU A 202 -2.70 6.55 -11.55
CA LEU A 202 -2.33 5.18 -11.92
C LEU A 202 -0.83 4.98 -12.16
N ILE A 203 -0.16 5.96 -12.74
CA ILE A 203 1.28 5.97 -12.97
C ILE A 203 1.92 6.67 -11.78
N PRO A 204 2.97 6.10 -11.16
CA PRO A 204 3.72 4.89 -11.53
C PRO A 204 3.23 3.56 -10.92
N TRP A 205 2.14 3.52 -10.15
CA TRP A 205 1.73 2.31 -9.39
C TRP A 205 1.44 1.07 -10.22
N VAL A 206 0.90 1.23 -11.44
CA VAL A 206 0.75 0.14 -12.41
C VAL A 206 2.11 -0.47 -12.73
N GLY A 207 3.14 0.37 -12.87
CA GLY A 207 4.51 -0.08 -13.08
C GLY A 207 5.07 -0.86 -11.89
N VAL A 208 4.82 -0.40 -10.66
CA VAL A 208 5.21 -1.11 -9.43
C VAL A 208 4.56 -2.50 -9.37
N THR A 209 3.28 -2.61 -9.73
CA THR A 209 2.56 -3.89 -9.79
C THR A 209 3.16 -4.82 -10.85
N ALA A 210 3.48 -4.29 -12.04
CA ALA A 210 4.09 -5.06 -13.13
C ALA A 210 5.50 -5.58 -12.76
N VAL A 211 6.33 -4.74 -12.15
CA VAL A 211 7.65 -5.14 -11.62
C VAL A 211 7.49 -6.17 -10.50
N GLY A 212 6.51 -5.99 -9.60
CA GLY A 212 6.17 -6.98 -8.57
C GLY A 212 5.81 -8.34 -9.17
N TYR A 213 5.03 -8.36 -10.25
CA TYR A 213 4.69 -9.59 -10.97
C TYR A 213 5.92 -10.29 -11.55
N ALA A 214 6.84 -9.53 -12.17
CA ALA A 214 8.11 -10.07 -12.64
C ALA A 214 8.97 -10.62 -11.50
N LEU A 215 9.06 -9.89 -10.39
CA LEU A 215 9.78 -10.30 -9.18
C LEU A 215 9.17 -11.55 -8.53
N GLY A 216 7.87 -11.78 -8.71
CA GLY A 216 7.20 -12.98 -8.24
C GLY A 216 7.83 -14.29 -8.71
N LYS A 217 8.47 -14.31 -9.89
CA LYS A 217 9.24 -15.47 -10.39
C LYS A 217 10.40 -15.87 -9.48
N VAL A 218 11.00 -14.92 -8.79
CA VAL A 218 12.16 -15.15 -7.91
C VAL A 218 11.78 -16.03 -6.71
N PHE A 219 10.51 -16.01 -6.32
CA PHE A 219 9.98 -16.87 -5.25
C PHE A 219 9.86 -18.35 -5.65
N SER A 220 10.09 -18.70 -6.91
CA SER A 220 10.26 -20.09 -7.35
C SER A 220 11.73 -20.54 -7.40
N TRP A 221 12.69 -19.65 -7.13
CA TRP A 221 14.12 -19.98 -7.15
C TRP A 221 14.56 -20.66 -5.86
N GLU A 222 15.78 -21.21 -5.88
CA GLU A 222 16.45 -21.67 -4.66
C GLU A 222 16.61 -20.51 -3.67
N LYS A 223 16.52 -20.82 -2.37
CA LYS A 223 16.49 -19.81 -1.30
C LYS A 223 17.69 -18.87 -1.35
N ASN A 224 18.91 -19.39 -1.55
CA ASN A 224 20.13 -18.58 -1.54
C ASN A 224 20.17 -17.59 -2.72
N GLN A 225 19.77 -18.04 -3.91
CA GLN A 225 19.68 -17.18 -5.10
C GLN A 225 18.63 -16.08 -4.92
N ARG A 226 17.45 -16.44 -4.41
CA ARG A 226 16.40 -15.47 -4.08
C ARG A 226 16.88 -14.42 -3.08
N LEU A 227 17.51 -14.85 -1.98
CA LEU A 227 18.04 -13.94 -0.97
C LEU A 227 19.12 -13.02 -1.54
N GLY A 228 20.02 -13.54 -2.36
CA GLY A 228 21.04 -12.76 -3.07
C GLY A 228 20.42 -11.66 -3.92
N LEU A 229 19.40 -12.01 -4.72
CA LEU A 229 18.71 -11.02 -5.56
C LEU A 229 17.95 -9.98 -4.73
N LEU A 230 17.16 -10.37 -3.73
CA LEU A 230 16.41 -9.44 -2.88
C LEU A 230 17.33 -8.43 -2.19
N ARG A 231 18.47 -8.89 -1.67
CA ARG A 231 19.49 -8.01 -1.08
C ARG A 231 20.09 -7.07 -2.13
N ASN A 232 20.55 -7.60 -3.26
CA ASN A 232 21.24 -6.81 -4.27
C ASN A 232 20.30 -5.76 -4.91
N LEU A 233 19.05 -6.12 -5.19
CA LEU A 233 18.05 -5.17 -5.68
C LEU A 233 17.69 -4.14 -4.60
N GLY A 234 17.48 -4.57 -3.35
CA GLY A 234 17.21 -3.66 -2.24
C GLY A 234 18.32 -2.62 -2.06
N CYS A 235 19.58 -3.07 -1.94
CA CYS A 235 20.74 -2.20 -1.86
C CYS A 235 20.92 -1.34 -3.11
N GLY A 236 20.69 -1.89 -4.30
CA GLY A 236 20.78 -1.17 -5.56
C GLY A 236 19.77 -0.03 -5.64
N LEU A 237 18.51 -0.25 -5.24
CA LEU A 237 17.50 0.81 -5.21
C LEU A 237 17.84 1.91 -4.19
N ILE A 238 18.34 1.54 -3.00
CA ILE A 238 18.82 2.53 -2.02
C ILE A 238 20.02 3.31 -2.56
N GLY A 239 20.97 2.64 -3.21
CA GLY A 239 22.13 3.29 -3.85
C GLY A 239 21.69 4.26 -4.95
N SER A 240 20.78 3.84 -5.83
CA SER A 240 20.20 4.70 -6.86
C SER A 240 19.44 5.89 -6.27
N PHE A 241 18.71 5.69 -5.17
CA PHE A 241 18.09 6.79 -4.43
C PHE A 241 19.14 7.80 -3.97
N LEU A 242 20.23 7.36 -3.33
CA LEU A 242 21.28 8.26 -2.85
C LEU A 242 21.94 9.04 -3.98
N VAL A 243 22.21 8.39 -5.12
CA VAL A 243 22.82 9.05 -6.29
C VAL A 243 21.86 10.06 -6.93
N ILE A 244 20.64 9.64 -7.26
CA ILE A 244 19.66 10.50 -7.94
C ILE A 244 19.24 11.66 -7.03
N ARG A 245 18.97 11.37 -5.74
CA ARG A 245 18.61 12.39 -4.75
C ARG A 245 19.80 13.32 -4.48
N GLY A 246 21.02 12.81 -4.45
CA GLY A 246 22.24 13.62 -4.30
C GLY A 246 22.47 14.61 -5.45
N ILE A 247 22.22 14.19 -6.70
CA ILE A 247 22.29 15.07 -7.88
C ILE A 247 21.16 16.11 -7.85
N ASN A 248 19.98 15.76 -7.33
CA ASN A 248 18.87 16.68 -7.05
C ASN A 248 18.27 17.40 -8.27
N ILE A 249 18.43 16.82 -9.47
CA ILE A 249 17.89 17.37 -10.75
C ILE A 249 16.66 16.59 -11.24
N TYR A 250 16.60 15.28 -10.99
CA TYR A 250 15.56 14.40 -11.51
C TYR A 250 14.98 13.48 -10.43
N GLY A 251 13.75 13.02 -10.64
CA GLY A 251 13.13 11.94 -9.87
C GLY A 251 12.43 12.40 -8.59
N ASP A 252 12.35 13.71 -8.33
CA ASP A 252 11.45 14.31 -7.35
C ASP A 252 11.10 15.74 -7.78
N PRO A 253 9.82 16.12 -7.86
CA PRO A 253 9.41 17.49 -8.20
C PRO A 253 9.72 18.49 -7.08
N GLN A 254 10.08 18.01 -5.88
CA GLN A 254 10.51 18.84 -4.75
C GLN A 254 11.99 18.56 -4.44
N PRO A 255 12.90 19.37 -5.00
CA PRO A 255 14.33 19.31 -4.68
C PRO A 255 14.53 19.49 -3.17
N TRP A 256 15.43 18.69 -2.59
CA TRP A 256 15.83 18.94 -1.20
C TRP A 256 16.75 20.16 -1.16
N SER A 257 16.84 20.80 0.01
CA SER A 257 17.67 21.98 0.24
C SER A 257 18.41 21.88 1.56
N TRP A 258 19.54 22.58 1.64
CA TRP A 258 20.28 22.81 2.89
C TRP A 258 19.38 23.53 3.90
N GLN A 259 19.42 23.07 5.13
CA GLN A 259 18.64 23.60 6.24
C GLN A 259 19.55 24.18 7.32
N SER A 260 18.96 24.86 8.30
CA SER A 260 19.69 25.53 9.37
C SER A 260 20.58 24.62 10.23
N ASN A 261 20.36 23.30 10.20
CA ASN A 261 21.23 22.33 10.85
C ASN A 261 21.27 21.00 10.10
N VAL A 262 22.26 20.18 10.41
CA VAL A 262 22.51 18.87 9.77
C VAL A 262 21.29 17.96 9.86
N THR A 263 20.63 17.90 11.03
CA THR A 263 19.44 17.06 11.23
C THR A 263 18.32 17.44 10.28
N LYS A 264 17.96 18.73 10.20
CA LYS A 264 16.93 19.22 9.27
C LYS A 264 17.33 18.99 7.82
N THR A 265 18.61 19.12 7.48
CA THR A 265 19.11 18.83 6.12
C THR A 265 18.93 17.35 5.77
N ILE A 266 19.20 16.43 6.72
CA ILE A 266 18.93 15.00 6.53
C ILE A 266 17.43 14.76 6.33
N LEU A 267 16.56 15.40 7.13
CA LEU A 267 15.11 15.29 6.96
C LEU A 267 14.65 15.80 5.59
N SER A 268 15.21 16.92 5.12
CA SER A 268 15.01 17.47 3.77
C SER A 268 15.39 16.46 2.69
N PHE A 269 16.56 15.84 2.84
CA PHE A 269 17.08 14.86 1.90
C PHE A 269 16.16 13.63 1.76
N ILE A 270 15.68 13.07 2.87
CA ILE A 270 14.82 11.86 2.87
C ILE A 270 13.34 12.14 2.65
N ASN A 271 12.91 13.40 2.73
CA ASN A 271 11.52 13.80 2.48
C ASN A 271 11.25 13.82 0.97
N CYS A 272 10.67 12.73 0.45
CA CYS A 272 10.36 12.56 -0.96
C CYS A 272 8.87 12.78 -1.23
N HIS A 273 8.53 13.27 -2.43
CA HIS A 273 7.15 13.53 -2.82
C HIS A 273 6.33 12.23 -2.98
N LYS A 274 5.18 12.14 -2.30
CA LYS A 274 4.35 10.91 -2.24
C LYS A 274 3.11 10.95 -3.14
N TYR A 275 2.58 12.13 -3.44
CA TYR A 275 1.28 12.30 -4.08
C TYR A 275 1.33 13.33 -5.21
N PRO A 276 1.63 12.91 -6.46
CA PRO A 276 1.97 11.55 -6.91
C PRO A 276 3.34 11.06 -6.39
N PRO A 277 3.60 9.73 -6.31
CA PRO A 277 4.86 9.26 -5.77
C PRO A 277 5.99 9.54 -6.76
N SER A 278 7.06 10.17 -6.29
CA SER A 278 8.25 10.41 -7.09
C SER A 278 9.08 9.14 -7.31
N LEU A 279 9.99 9.16 -8.29
CA LEU A 279 10.96 8.07 -8.49
C LEU A 279 11.80 7.87 -7.23
N THR A 280 12.34 8.93 -6.62
CA THR A 280 13.16 8.81 -5.41
C THR A 280 12.35 8.25 -4.23
N PHE A 281 11.08 8.63 -4.10
CA PHE A 281 10.14 8.03 -3.15
C PHE A 281 10.00 6.52 -3.38
N LEU A 282 9.80 6.08 -4.62
CA LEU A 282 9.71 4.66 -4.95
C LEU A 282 11.02 3.91 -4.71
N LEU A 283 12.17 4.49 -5.07
CA LEU A 283 13.48 3.86 -4.89
C LEU A 283 13.76 3.57 -3.41
N ILE A 284 13.59 4.56 -2.52
CA ILE A 284 13.85 4.35 -1.10
C ILE A 284 12.84 3.37 -0.47
N THR A 285 11.55 3.52 -0.77
CA THR A 285 10.51 2.70 -0.14
C THR A 285 10.51 1.26 -0.66
N LEU A 286 10.66 1.03 -1.96
CA LEU A 286 10.79 -0.32 -2.52
C LEU A 286 12.13 -0.96 -2.12
N GLY A 287 13.22 -0.19 -2.07
CA GLY A 287 14.51 -0.66 -1.56
C GLY A 287 14.39 -1.20 -0.14
N LEU A 288 13.77 -0.42 0.76
CA LEU A 288 13.48 -0.85 2.13
C LEU A 288 12.57 -2.08 2.18
N ALA A 289 11.51 -2.12 1.36
CA ALA A 289 10.61 -3.27 1.31
C ALA A 289 11.33 -4.58 0.90
N LEU A 290 12.22 -4.52 -0.10
CA LEU A 290 13.01 -5.68 -0.55
C LEU A 290 14.03 -6.12 0.51
N LEU A 291 14.69 -5.19 1.19
CA LEU A 291 15.60 -5.51 2.29
C LEU A 291 14.84 -6.12 3.48
N LEU A 292 13.65 -5.62 3.81
CA LEU A 292 12.79 -6.22 4.82
C LEU A 292 12.40 -7.65 4.43
N LEU A 293 11.99 -7.90 3.17
CA LEU A 293 11.74 -9.26 2.68
C LEU A 293 12.97 -10.16 2.82
N TYR A 294 14.15 -9.65 2.46
CA TYR A 294 15.42 -10.36 2.64
C TYR A 294 15.64 -10.77 4.10
N PHE A 295 15.51 -9.84 5.05
CA PHE A 295 15.72 -10.14 6.47
C PHE A 295 14.67 -11.09 7.05
N LEU A 296 13.39 -10.88 6.70
CA LEU A 296 12.26 -11.73 7.12
C LEU A 296 12.37 -13.16 6.57
N GLU A 297 12.98 -13.33 5.40
CA GLU A 297 13.18 -14.65 4.81
C GLU A 297 14.48 -15.32 5.28
N LYS A 298 15.53 -14.54 5.51
CA LYS A 298 16.81 -15.04 6.05
C LYS A 298 16.63 -15.57 7.45
N LYS A 299 15.93 -14.83 8.32
CA LYS A 299 15.75 -15.18 9.74
C LYS A 299 14.34 -15.70 10.01
N ARG A 300 14.20 -16.82 10.72
CA ARG A 300 12.92 -17.26 11.28
C ARG A 300 12.61 -16.44 12.54
N LEU A 301 11.99 -15.28 12.38
CA LEU A 301 11.69 -14.37 13.49
C LEU A 301 10.39 -14.79 14.20
N ARG A 302 10.51 -15.67 15.22
CA ARG A 302 9.37 -16.15 16.01
C ARG A 302 8.56 -15.02 16.65
N LEU A 303 9.23 -13.95 17.10
CA LEU A 303 8.59 -12.76 17.70
C LEU A 303 7.64 -12.04 16.73
N LEU A 304 7.84 -12.16 15.42
CA LEU A 304 6.98 -11.52 14.42
C LEU A 304 5.81 -12.40 14.00
N LYS A 305 5.68 -13.62 14.54
CA LYS A 305 4.59 -14.54 14.19
C LYS A 305 3.19 -13.92 14.36
N PRO A 306 2.90 -13.09 15.38
CA PRO A 306 1.61 -12.40 15.48
C PRO A 306 1.30 -11.53 14.26
N LEU A 307 2.30 -10.84 13.68
CA LEU A 307 2.12 -10.02 12.48
C LEU A 307 1.63 -10.84 11.28
N SER A 308 2.02 -12.12 11.21
CA SER A 308 1.58 -12.98 10.11
C SER A 308 0.06 -13.06 10.03
N ILE A 309 -0.66 -13.00 11.16
CA ILE A 309 -2.14 -13.06 11.22
C ILE A 309 -2.75 -11.91 10.41
N PHE A 310 -2.32 -10.68 10.66
CA PHE A 310 -2.77 -9.51 9.88
C PHE A 310 -2.46 -9.70 8.38
N GLY A 311 -1.25 -10.17 8.06
CA GLY A 311 -0.84 -10.41 6.68
C GLY A 311 -1.60 -11.52 5.96
N GLN A 312 -2.28 -12.42 6.68
CA GLN A 312 -3.09 -13.49 6.07
C GLN A 312 -4.44 -12.99 5.54
N VAL A 313 -4.99 -11.96 6.18
CA VAL A 313 -6.32 -11.42 5.90
C VAL A 313 -6.27 -9.91 5.68
N PRO A 314 -5.44 -9.43 4.73
CA PRO A 314 -5.14 -8.01 4.62
C PRO A 314 -6.34 -7.17 4.18
N LEU A 315 -7.20 -7.66 3.31
CA LEU A 315 -8.36 -6.86 2.89
C LEU A 315 -9.40 -6.76 4.03
N PHE A 316 -9.65 -7.85 4.77
CA PHE A 316 -10.46 -7.82 5.98
C PHE A 316 -9.95 -6.78 7.00
N PHE A 317 -8.68 -6.85 7.41
CA PHE A 317 -8.09 -5.86 8.33
C PHE A 317 -8.20 -4.44 7.75
N TYR A 318 -7.91 -4.25 6.45
CA TYR A 318 -8.00 -2.95 5.80
C TYR A 318 -9.41 -2.35 5.87
N ILE A 319 -10.47 -3.15 5.75
CA ILE A 319 -11.83 -2.65 5.89
C ILE A 319 -12.10 -2.30 7.36
N ILE A 320 -11.98 -3.26 8.27
CA ILE A 320 -12.48 -3.08 9.64
C ILE A 320 -11.66 -2.05 10.45
N HIS A 321 -10.36 -1.90 10.20
CA HIS A 321 -9.54 -0.99 11.00
C HIS A 321 -9.96 0.46 10.83
N LEU A 322 -10.35 0.87 9.62
CA LEU A 322 -10.69 2.26 9.33
C LEU A 322 -12.03 2.63 9.99
N TRP A 323 -13.02 1.74 9.90
CA TRP A 323 -14.29 1.87 10.62
C TRP A 323 -14.07 1.95 12.14
N LEU A 324 -13.25 1.06 12.69
CA LEU A 324 -12.95 1.04 14.12
C LEU A 324 -12.25 2.34 14.58
N ILE A 325 -11.27 2.82 13.80
CA ILE A 325 -10.55 4.07 14.10
C ILE A 325 -11.51 5.27 14.09
N HIS A 326 -12.37 5.38 13.07
CA HIS A 326 -13.31 6.49 12.97
C HIS A 326 -14.35 6.45 14.10
N LEU A 327 -14.93 5.29 14.38
CA LEU A 327 -15.86 5.12 15.50
C LEU A 327 -15.19 5.46 16.84
N ALA A 328 -13.94 5.03 17.07
CA ALA A 328 -13.19 5.40 18.26
C ALA A 328 -12.95 6.92 18.34
N ALA A 329 -12.70 7.59 17.22
CA ALA A 329 -12.51 9.03 17.15
C ALA A 329 -13.79 9.80 17.52
N ILE A 330 -14.96 9.27 17.12
CA ILE A 330 -16.28 9.79 17.53
C ILE A 330 -16.47 9.57 19.03
N VAL A 331 -16.32 8.35 19.52
CA VAL A 331 -16.53 8.00 20.93
C VAL A 331 -15.66 8.85 21.86
N LEU A 332 -14.39 9.05 21.51
CA LEU A 332 -13.48 9.87 22.32
C LEU A 332 -13.73 11.37 22.20
N ALA A 333 -14.41 11.82 21.14
CA ALA A 333 -14.82 13.21 20.95
C ALA A 333 -16.17 13.53 21.61
N LEU A 334 -17.05 12.55 21.81
CA LEU A 334 -18.39 12.73 22.40
C LEU A 334 -18.41 13.54 23.70
N PRO A 335 -17.52 13.31 24.70
CA PRO A 335 -17.58 14.04 25.96
C PRO A 335 -17.34 15.55 25.80
N LYS A 336 -16.62 15.95 24.75
CA LYS A 336 -16.23 17.34 24.51
C LYS A 336 -17.14 18.04 23.50
N TYR A 337 -17.58 17.35 22.46
CA TYR A 337 -18.32 17.93 21.33
C TYR A 337 -19.79 17.47 21.26
N GLY A 338 -20.24 16.64 22.20
CA GLY A 338 -21.59 16.06 22.19
C GLY A 338 -21.86 15.30 20.89
N LEU A 339 -23.12 15.29 20.44
CA LEU A 339 -23.52 14.66 19.17
C LEU A 339 -22.85 15.30 17.94
N GLY A 340 -22.31 16.52 18.05
CA GLY A 340 -21.52 17.16 17.00
C GLY A 340 -20.27 16.37 16.61
N ALA A 341 -19.77 15.51 17.50
CA ALA A 341 -18.66 14.60 17.22
C ALA A 341 -18.88 13.73 15.97
N VAL A 342 -20.12 13.32 15.69
CA VAL A 342 -20.45 12.43 14.56
C VAL A 342 -20.18 13.08 13.20
N ILE A 343 -20.31 14.40 13.11
CA ILE A 343 -20.19 15.16 11.86
C ILE A 343 -18.88 15.95 11.77
N LEU A 344 -17.95 15.74 12.70
CA LEU A 344 -16.66 16.42 12.67
C LEU A 344 -15.89 16.06 11.39
N PRO A 345 -15.25 17.03 10.73
CA PRO A 345 -14.56 16.79 9.47
C PRO A 345 -13.15 16.22 9.74
N TYR A 346 -13.06 15.01 10.28
CA TYR A 346 -11.80 14.38 10.73
C TYR A 346 -10.67 14.37 9.69
N LEU A 347 -11.03 14.35 8.41
CA LEU A 347 -10.11 14.43 7.27
C LEU A 347 -9.67 15.85 6.88
N SER A 348 -10.45 16.87 7.20
CA SER A 348 -10.15 18.27 6.87
C SER A 348 -9.56 18.97 8.09
N LYS A 349 -8.23 18.90 8.25
CA LYS A 349 -7.53 19.49 9.40
C LYS A 349 -7.79 20.99 9.59
N SER A 350 -7.94 21.74 8.52
CA SER A 350 -8.29 23.16 8.56
C SER A 350 -9.71 23.44 9.05
N ALA A 351 -10.62 22.47 8.99
CA ALA A 351 -12.00 22.61 9.41
C ALA A 351 -12.30 21.93 10.76
N MET A 352 -11.30 21.26 11.36
CA MET A 352 -11.42 20.70 12.69
C MET A 352 -11.32 21.79 13.75
N PRO A 353 -11.99 21.63 14.90
CA PRO A 353 -11.83 22.54 16.04
C PRO A 353 -10.35 22.69 16.42
N ALA A 354 -9.93 23.92 16.70
CA ALA A 354 -8.53 24.24 17.02
C ALA A 354 -8.02 23.52 18.29
N ASP A 355 -8.95 23.17 19.18
CA ASP A 355 -8.73 22.45 20.43
C ASP A 355 -9.01 20.95 20.33
N TYR A 356 -9.22 20.42 19.11
CA TYR A 356 -9.25 18.98 18.84
C TYR A 356 -7.84 18.46 18.60
N GLY A 357 -7.54 17.29 19.16
CA GLY A 357 -6.33 16.56 18.86
C GLY A 357 -5.66 16.04 20.13
N TYR A 358 -5.00 14.90 19.99
CA TYR A 358 -4.27 14.25 21.06
C TYR A 358 -2.76 14.36 20.81
N SER A 359 -1.99 14.34 21.90
CA SER A 359 -0.54 14.25 21.83
C SER A 359 -0.08 12.95 21.17
N LEU A 360 1.16 12.93 20.68
CA LEU A 360 1.69 11.77 19.96
C LEU A 360 1.74 10.49 20.82
N HIS A 361 1.97 10.59 22.14
CA HIS A 361 1.96 9.43 23.03
C HIS A 361 0.55 8.82 23.16
N HIS A 362 -0.50 9.65 23.24
CA HIS A 362 -1.89 9.17 23.22
C HIS A 362 -2.23 8.52 21.88
N VAL A 363 -1.76 9.10 20.76
CA VAL A 363 -1.92 8.50 19.43
C VAL A 363 -1.31 7.08 19.40
N TYR A 364 -0.12 6.87 19.98
CA TYR A 364 0.48 5.55 20.07
C TYR A 364 -0.28 4.58 20.98
N LEU A 365 -0.81 5.07 22.11
CA LEU A 365 -1.64 4.25 23.00
C LEU A 365 -2.92 3.79 22.27
N ILE A 366 -3.63 4.72 21.63
CA ILE A 366 -4.85 4.42 20.86
C ILE A 366 -4.53 3.44 19.73
N TRP A 367 -3.43 3.66 19.01
CA TRP A 367 -2.99 2.75 17.96
C TRP A 367 -2.74 1.33 18.48
N LEU A 368 -2.06 1.17 19.62
CA LEU A 368 -1.84 -0.13 20.22
C LEU A 368 -3.16 -0.80 20.63
N MET A 369 -4.09 -0.05 21.22
CA MET A 369 -5.41 -0.55 21.60
C MET A 369 -6.22 -1.02 20.38
N ILE A 370 -6.21 -0.25 19.29
CA ILE A 370 -6.84 -0.63 18.02
C ILE A 370 -6.26 -1.95 17.51
N LEU A 371 -4.93 -2.13 17.53
CA LEU A 371 -4.30 -3.38 17.11
C LEU A 371 -4.68 -4.57 18.00
N ILE A 372 -4.75 -4.36 19.32
CA ILE A 372 -5.17 -5.39 20.29
C ILE A 372 -6.60 -5.86 19.99
N ILE A 373 -7.51 -4.94 19.68
CA ILE A 373 -8.91 -5.26 19.32
C ILE A 373 -8.98 -5.99 17.97
N LEU A 374 -8.18 -5.56 16.98
CA LEU A 374 -8.19 -6.14 15.64
C LEU A 374 -7.58 -7.54 15.59
N TYR A 375 -6.64 -7.86 16.47
CA TYR A 375 -5.95 -9.15 16.48
C TYR A 375 -6.89 -10.36 16.60
N PRO A 376 -7.77 -10.49 17.60
CA PRO A 376 -8.68 -11.63 17.71
C PRO A 376 -9.66 -11.72 16.54
N LEU A 377 -10.12 -10.58 16.00
CA LEU A 377 -10.99 -10.55 14.81
C LEU A 377 -10.28 -11.11 13.58
N CYS A 378 -9.04 -10.68 13.34
CA CYS A 378 -8.23 -11.19 12.23
C CYS A 378 -7.86 -12.65 12.41
N TYR A 379 -7.58 -13.08 13.64
CA TYR A 379 -7.29 -14.48 13.96
C TYR A 379 -8.51 -15.37 13.65
N TRP A 380 -9.69 -14.99 14.14
CA TRP A 380 -10.94 -15.68 13.84
C TRP A 380 -11.20 -15.75 12.33
N PHE A 381 -11.10 -14.63 11.62
CA PHE A 381 -11.36 -14.61 10.19
C PHE A 381 -10.35 -15.42 9.38
N ALA A 382 -9.07 -15.40 9.78
CA ALA A 382 -8.02 -16.22 9.15
C ALA A 382 -8.31 -17.72 9.35
N HIS A 383 -8.76 -18.12 10.54
CA HIS A 383 -9.17 -19.50 10.82
C HIS A 383 -10.40 -19.89 10.01
N TYR A 384 -11.44 -19.04 10.01
CA TYR A 384 -12.66 -19.24 9.23
C TYR A 384 -12.36 -19.44 7.74
N LYS A 385 -11.53 -18.56 7.16
CA LYS A 385 -11.10 -18.64 5.75
C LYS A 385 -10.28 -19.89 5.43
N SER A 386 -9.57 -20.46 6.41
CA SER A 386 -8.82 -21.71 6.21
C SER A 386 -9.71 -22.95 6.18
N GLN A 387 -10.87 -22.90 6.84
CA GLN A 387 -11.81 -24.02 6.95
C GLN A 387 -12.90 -24.00 5.87
N HIS A 388 -13.19 -22.83 5.27
CA HIS A 388 -14.27 -22.66 4.31
C HIS A 388 -13.76 -22.30 2.91
N LYS A 389 -14.38 -22.85 1.87
CA LYS A 389 -14.00 -22.65 0.45
C LYS A 389 -15.03 -21.85 -0.36
N TYR A 390 -15.81 -20.98 0.28
CA TYR A 390 -16.79 -20.16 -0.43
C TYR A 390 -16.13 -19.22 -1.44
N TRP A 391 -16.80 -18.98 -2.56
CA TRP A 391 -16.26 -18.18 -3.67
C TRP A 391 -15.86 -16.77 -3.22
N TRP A 392 -16.67 -16.12 -2.38
CA TRP A 392 -16.47 -14.75 -1.91
C TRP A 392 -15.23 -14.59 -1.01
N LEU A 393 -14.81 -15.64 -0.28
CA LEU A 393 -13.62 -15.62 0.58
C LEU A 393 -12.32 -15.42 -0.21
N SER A 394 -12.31 -15.76 -1.50
CA SER A 394 -11.17 -15.50 -2.38
C SER A 394 -11.05 -14.04 -2.81
N TYR A 395 -12.14 -13.28 -2.66
CA TYR A 395 -12.25 -11.85 -2.96
C TYR A 395 -12.17 -10.96 -1.70
N LEU A 396 -12.02 -11.56 -0.51
CA LEU A 396 -11.97 -10.88 0.81
C LEU A 396 -10.68 -11.13 1.59
#